data_AF-A0A976H3A9-F1
#
_entry.id   AF-A0A976H3A9-F1
#
_cell.length_a   1.000
_cell.length_b   1.000
_cell.length_c   1.000
_cell.angle_alpha   90.00
_cell.angle_beta   90.00
_cell.angle_gamma   90.00
#
_symmetry.space_group_name_H-M   'P 1'
#
loop_
_entity.id
_entity.type
_entity.pdbx_description
1 polymer ?
#
loop_
_entity_poly.entity_id
_entity_poly.type
_entity_poly.pdbx_seq_one_letter_code
_entity_poly.pdbx_strand_id
1 'polypeptide(L)'
;MKKNTFSRTALTGAAFLMATSAIGPGFLTQTTVFTQSLQASFGFVILVSIVLDLGAQLNIWRIIALHEKKVPEIANGVLPGAGTALAILVALGGLAFNIGNMGGCGLG
;
A
#
# COMPACT_ATOMS: atom_id res chain seq x y z
N MET A 1 13.50 9.05 31.23
CA MET A 1 12.64 8.42 30.18
C MET A 1 11.86 9.53 29.47
N LYS A 2 12.25 9.93 28.25
CA LYS A 2 11.46 10.86 27.43
C LYS A 2 10.21 10.12 26.93
N LYS A 3 9.03 10.44 27.47
CA LYS A 3 7.76 10.04 26.87
C LYS A 3 7.64 10.80 25.54
N ASN A 4 8.02 10.17 24.43
CA ASN A 4 7.65 10.64 23.11
C ASN A 4 6.15 10.40 22.97
N THR A 5 5.35 11.37 23.37
CA THR A 5 3.94 11.42 23.01
C THR A 5 3.90 11.65 21.51
N PHE A 6 3.89 10.58 20.70
CA PHE A 6 3.51 10.72 19.30
C PHE A 6 2.18 11.46 19.29
N SER A 7 2.19 12.71 18.81
CA SER A 7 0.97 13.50 18.72
C SER A 7 -0.01 12.71 17.86
N ARG A 8 -1.26 12.58 18.30
CA ARG A 8 -2.31 11.91 17.50
C ARG A 8 -2.33 12.45 16.07
N THR A 9 -2.01 13.74 15.90
CA THR A 9 -1.83 14.43 14.62
C THR A 9 -0.73 13.84 13.73
N ALA A 10 0.40 13.42 14.31
CA ALA A 10 1.51 12.83 13.55
C ALA A 10 1.14 11.42 13.03
N LEU A 11 0.45 10.62 13.85
CA LEU A 11 -0.06 9.30 13.44
C LEU A 11 -1.12 9.42 12.34
N THR A 12 -2.08 10.34 12.49
CA THR A 12 -3.10 10.60 11.45
C THR A 12 -2.46 11.13 10.17
N GLY A 13 -1.44 11.99 10.27
CA GLY A 13 -0.68 12.47 9.12
C GLY A 13 0.06 11.35 8.38
N ALA A 14 0.72 10.45 9.10
CA ALA A 14 1.40 9.30 8.50
C ALA A 14 0.41 8.36 7.79
N ALA A 15 -0.72 8.05 8.43
CA ALA A 15 -1.78 7.24 7.82
C ALA A 15 -2.37 7.90 6.57
N PHE A 16 -2.58 9.22 6.61
CA PHE A 16 -3.09 9.98 5.47
C PHE A 16 -2.11 9.99 4.29
N LEU A 17 -0.81 10.21 4.54
CA LEU A 17 0.22 10.14 3.51
C LEU A 17 0.30 8.75 2.88
N MET A 18 0.19 7.70 3.70
CA MET A 18 0.16 6.33 3.21
C MET A 18 -1.06 6.07 2.31
N ALA A 19 -2.26 6.47 2.74
CA ALA A 19 -3.49 6.30 1.96
C ALA A 19 -3.45 7.10 0.65
N THR A 20 -3.07 8.38 0.71
CA THR A 20 -3.01 9.26 -0.46
C THR A 20 -1.93 8.80 -1.44
N SER A 21 -0.83 8.21 -0.95
CA SER A 21 0.21 7.66 -1.82
C SER A 21 -0.27 6.46 -2.65
N ALA A 22 -1.34 5.77 -2.25
CA ALA A 22 -1.89 4.63 -2.98
C ALA A 22 -2.92 5.04 -4.05
N ILE A 23 -3.56 6.20 -3.91
CA ILE A 23 -4.62 6.68 -4.80
C ILE A 23 -4.02 7.65 -5.84
N GLY A 24 -3.25 7.10 -6.78
CA GLY A 24 -2.59 7.86 -7.83
C GLY A 24 -3.44 8.07 -9.10
N PRO A 25 -3.01 8.96 -10.02
CA PRO A 25 -3.73 9.22 -11.28
C PRO A 25 -3.98 7.96 -12.13
N GLY A 26 -3.01 7.04 -12.18
CA GLY A 26 -3.17 5.78 -12.91
C GLY A 26 -4.24 4.87 -12.31
N PHE A 27 -4.41 4.89 -10.99
CA PHE A 27 -5.50 4.16 -10.34
C PHE A 27 -6.86 4.76 -10.71
N LEU A 28 -6.98 6.08 -10.71
CA LEU A 28 -8.24 6.78 -11.03
C LEU A 28 -8.64 6.62 -12.50
N THR A 29 -7.70 6.74 -13.44
CA THR A 29 -7.99 6.55 -14.87
C THR A 29 -8.43 5.11 -15.16
N GLN A 30 -7.72 4.12 -14.60
CA GLN A 30 -8.07 2.71 -14.79
C GLN A 30 -9.41 2.35 -14.13
N THR A 31 -9.67 2.86 -12.92
CA THR A 31 -10.96 2.71 -12.24
C THR A 31 -12.09 3.26 -13.11
N THR A 32 -11.89 4.42 -13.75
CA THR A 32 -12.87 5.03 -14.64
C THR A 32 -13.11 4.19 -15.89
N VAL A 33 -12.06 3.75 -16.58
CA VAL A 33 -12.15 2.93 -17.80
C VAL A 33 -12.90 1.61 -17.55
N PHE A 34 -12.60 0.93 -16.44
CA PHE A 34 -13.28 -0.32 -16.09
C PHE A 34 -14.68 -0.10 -15.54
N THR A 35 -14.95 1.01 -14.84
CA THR A 35 -16.32 1.37 -14.47
C THR A 35 -17.18 1.62 -15.72
N GLN A 36 -16.63 2.27 -16.75
CA GLN A 36 -17.35 2.46 -18.01
C GLN A 36 -17.59 1.13 -18.74
N SER A 37 -16.60 0.22 -18.72
CA SER A 37 -16.68 -1.05 -19.46
C SER A 37 -17.51 -2.13 -18.76
N LEU A 38 -17.40 -2.25 -17.43
CA LEU A 38 -18.03 -3.30 -16.63
C LEU A 38 -19.24 -2.80 -15.80
N GLN A 39 -19.49 -1.49 -15.78
CA GLN A 39 -20.62 -0.87 -15.08
C GLN A 39 -20.74 -1.35 -13.61
N ALA A 40 -21.92 -1.82 -13.21
CA ALA A 40 -22.20 -2.23 -11.83
C ALA A 40 -21.33 -3.39 -11.32
N SER A 41 -20.86 -4.27 -12.22
CA SER A 41 -20.02 -5.42 -11.86
C SER A 41 -18.65 -5.00 -11.31
N PHE A 42 -18.14 -3.84 -11.73
CA PHE A 42 -16.87 -3.33 -11.23
C PHE A 42 -16.96 -2.88 -9.76
N GLY A 43 -18.13 -2.40 -9.32
CA GLY A 43 -18.36 -2.00 -7.93
C GLY A 43 -18.21 -3.15 -6.94
N PHE A 44 -18.65 -4.35 -7.29
CA PHE A 44 -18.43 -5.54 -6.45
C PHE A 44 -16.95 -5.87 -6.32
N VAL A 45 -16.18 -5.78 -7.41
CA VAL A 45 -14.73 -6.00 -7.40
C VAL A 45 -14.03 -4.99 -6.49
N ILE A 46 -14.39 -3.71 -6.57
CA ILE A 46 -13.86 -2.67 -5.68
C ILE A 46 -14.13 -3.01 -4.21
N LEU A 47 -15.35 -3.41 -3.87
CA LEU A 47 -15.71 -3.76 -2.50
C LEU A 47 -14.90 -4.94 -1.96
N VAL A 48 -14.75 -6.00 -2.77
CA VAL A 48 -13.94 -7.16 -2.39
C VAL A 48 -12.47 -6.75 -2.20
N SER A 49 -11.92 -5.94 -3.09
CA SER A 49 -10.54 -5.43 -2.98
C SER A 49 -10.32 -4.63 -1.70
N ILE A 50 -11.24 -3.73 -1.32
CA ILE A 50 -11.15 -2.96 -0.07
C ILE A 50 -11.10 -3.88 1.16
N VAL A 51 -11.93 -4.93 1.19
CA VAL A 51 -11.93 -5.89 2.31
C VAL A 51 -10.60 -6.64 2.41
N LEU A 52 -10.06 -7.08 1.28
CA LEU A 52 -8.76 -7.75 1.23
C LEU A 52 -7.63 -6.82 1.66
N ASP A 53 -7.63 -5.56 1.19
CA ASP A 53 -6.64 -4.56 1.52
C ASP A 53 -6.65 -4.24 3.02
N LEU A 54 -7.82 -4.06 3.63
CA LEU A 54 -7.94 -3.87 5.08
C LEU A 54 -7.37 -5.07 5.85
N GLY A 55 -7.67 -6.29 5.41
CA GLY A 55 -7.11 -7.50 6.01
C GLY A 55 -5.59 -7.54 5.93
N ALA A 56 -5.02 -7.30 4.74
CA ALA A 56 -3.57 -7.30 4.53
C ALA A 56 -2.89 -6.16 5.33
N GLN A 57 -3.41 -4.94 5.24
CA GLN A 57 -2.82 -3.75 5.86
C GLN A 57 -2.79 -3.84 7.39
N LEU A 58 -3.88 -4.29 8.00
CA LEU A 58 -3.95 -4.48 9.46
C LEU A 58 -3.00 -5.59 9.93
N ASN A 59 -2.84 -6.66 9.15
CA ASN A 59 -1.87 -7.72 9.45
C ASN A 59 -0.43 -7.22 9.36
N ILE A 60 -0.08 -6.49 8.30
CA ILE A 60 1.27 -5.92 8.11
C ILE A 60 1.59 -4.96 9.27
N TRP A 61 0.68 -4.04 9.60
CA TRP A 61 0.88 -3.10 10.70
C TRP A 61 1.05 -3.80 12.04
N ARG A 62 0.24 -4.84 12.32
CA ARG A 62 0.37 -5.63 13.53
C ARG A 62 1.73 -6.30 13.63
N ILE A 63 2.19 -6.96 12.57
CA ILE A 63 3.48 -7.67 12.56
C ILE A 63 4.63 -6.70 12.79
N ILE A 64 4.64 -5.55 12.09
CA ILE A 64 5.68 -4.54 12.22
C ILE A 64 5.70 -3.93 13.63
N ALA A 65 4.53 -3.57 14.16
CA ALA A 65 4.41 -2.96 15.48
C ALA A 65 4.85 -3.90 16.61
N LEU A 66 4.62 -5.21 16.47
CA LEU A 66 5.00 -6.21 17.49
C LEU A 66 6.50 -6.53 17.50
N HIS A 67 7.17 -6.49 16.34
CA HIS A 67 8.57 -6.93 16.23
C HIS A 67 9.58 -5.80 16.40
N GLU A 68 9.16 -4.53 16.35
CA GLU A 68 10.02 -3.33 16.47
C GLU A 68 11.27 -3.34 15.56
N LYS A 69 11.23 -4.14 14.48
CA LYS A 69 12.29 -4.31 13.48
C LYS A 69 11.82 -3.82 12.13
N LYS A 70 12.76 -3.52 11.23
CA LYS A 70 12.42 -3.20 9.84
C LYS A 70 11.87 -4.43 9.12
N VAL A 71 10.96 -4.20 8.18
CA VAL A 71 10.28 -5.27 7.42
C VAL A 71 11.23 -6.32 6.82
N PRO A 72 12.38 -5.96 6.20
CA PRO A 72 13.30 -6.96 5.66
C PRO A 72 13.96 -7.83 6.74
N GLU A 73 14.20 -7.28 7.94
CA GLU A 73 14.78 -8.02 9.06
C GLU A 73 13.76 -9.00 9.66
N ILE A 74 12.49 -8.60 9.72
CA ILE A 74 11.38 -9.49 10.10
C ILE A 74 11.28 -10.64 9.11
N ALA A 75 11.30 -10.34 7.80
CA ALA A 75 11.22 -11.36 6.75
C ALA A 75 12.42 -12.33 6.77
N ASN A 76 13.64 -11.83 6.96
CA ASN A 76 14.82 -12.69 7.13
C ASN A 76 14.77 -13.55 8.39
N GLY A 77 14.03 -13.12 9.43
CA GLY A 77 13.78 -13.92 10.62
C GLY A 77 12.81 -15.09 10.40
N VAL A 78 11.98 -15.03 9.35
CA VAL A 78 11.07 -16.13 8.96
C VAL A 78 11.80 -17.14 8.07
N LEU A 79 12.49 -16.66 7.04
CA LEU A 79 13.27 -17.49 6.13
C LEU A 79 14.54 -16.73 5.71
N PRO A 80 15.73 -17.35 5.80
CA PRO A 80 16.98 -16.68 5.42
C PRO A 80 16.94 -16.29 3.94
N GLY A 81 17.18 -15.01 3.65
CA GLY A 81 17.16 -14.45 2.29
C GLY A 81 15.80 -13.87 1.85
N ALA A 82 14.71 -14.13 2.58
CA ALA A 82 13.39 -13.60 2.25
C ALA A 82 13.32 -12.07 2.38
N GLY A 83 14.08 -11.47 3.29
CA GLY A 83 14.15 -10.01 3.43
C GLY A 83 14.74 -9.32 2.21
N THR A 84 15.78 -9.90 1.62
CA THR A 84 16.39 -9.37 0.39
C THR A 84 15.45 -9.54 -0.79
N ALA A 85 14.82 -10.72 -0.93
CA ALA A 85 13.83 -10.95 -1.97
C ALA A 85 12.65 -9.97 -1.86
N LEU A 86 12.13 -9.76 -0.64
CA LEU A 86 11.05 -8.82 -0.38
C LEU A 86 11.46 -7.38 -0.73
N ALA A 87 12.67 -6.96 -0.37
CA ALA A 87 13.17 -5.63 -0.71
C ALA A 87 13.23 -5.39 -2.23
N ILE A 88 13.66 -6.41 -3.00
CA ILE A 88 13.67 -6.35 -4.47
C ILE A 88 12.26 -6.25 -5.02
N LEU A 89 11.33 -7.08 -4.54
CA LEU A 89 9.93 -7.06 -4.97
C LEU A 89 9.27 -5.71 -4.68
N VAL A 90 9.54 -5.11 -3.52
CA VAL A 90 9.04 -3.78 -3.16
C VAL A 90 9.62 -2.70 -4.06
N ALA A 91 10.93 -2.75 -4.38
CA ALA A 91 11.54 -1.79 -5.29
C ALA A 91 10.96 -1.87 -6.71
N LEU A 92 10.79 -3.09 -7.23
CA LEU A 92 10.15 -3.32 -8.54
C LEU A 92 8.68 -2.87 -8.54
N GLY A 93 7.94 -3.18 -7.48
CA GLY A 93 6.56 -2.73 -7.30
C GLY A 93 6.46 -1.21 -7.27
N GLY A 94 7.35 -0.52 -6.55
CA GLY A 94 7.42 0.94 -6.51
C GLY A 94 7.75 1.55 -7.87
N LEU A 95 8.65 0.94 -8.63
CA LEU A 95 8.96 1.37 -10.00
C LEU A 95 7.74 1.23 -10.92
N ALA A 96 7.09 0.07 -10.91
CA ALA A 96 5.88 -0.18 -11.70
C ALA A 96 4.74 0.78 -11.32
N PHE A 97 4.58 1.06 -10.03
CA PHE A 97 3.60 2.02 -9.51
C PHE A 97 3.85 3.44 -10.04
N ASN A 98 5.11 3.90 -10.02
CA ASN A 98 5.46 5.22 -10.55
C ASN A 98 5.19 5.32 -12.06
N ILE A 99 5.52 4.27 -12.83
CA ILE A 99 5.21 4.22 -14.27
C ILE A 99 3.70 4.27 -14.51
N GLY A 100 2.92 3.50 -13.75
CA GLY A 100 1.46 3.49 -13.85
C GLY A 100 0.84 4.87 -13.57
N ASN A 101 1.33 5.59 -12.56
CA ASN A 101 0.86 6.94 -12.27
C ASN A 101 1.29 7.96 -13.34
N MET A 102 2.51 7.86 -13.86
CA MET A 102 2.97 8.70 -14.97
C MET A 102 2.12 8.47 -16.22
N GLY A 103 1.81 7.22 -16.56
CA GLY A 103 0.91 6.88 -17.66
C GLY A 103 -0.51 7.41 -17.42
N GLY A 104 -1.02 7.27 -16.19
CA GLY A 104 -2.32 7.80 -15.79
C GLY A 104 -2.45 9.32 -15.96
N CYS A 105 -1.41 10.08 -15.63
CA CYS A 105 -1.39 11.53 -15.86
C CYS A 105 -1.49 11.91 -17.34
N GLY A 106 -1.01 11.06 -18.26
CA GLY A 106 -1.01 11.32 -19.70
C GLY A 106 -2.29 10.88 -20.43
N LEU A 107 -3.18 10.16 -19.75
CA LEU A 107 -4.46 9.67 -20.29
C LEU A 107 -5.67 10.50 -19.83
N GLY A 108 -5.45 11.45 -18.92
CA GLY A 108 -6.48 12.36 -18.37
C GLY A 108 -6.63 13.65 -19.15
#